data_AF-A0A094E4D2-F1
#
_entry.id   AF-A0A094E4D2-F1
#
_cell.length_a   1.000
_cell.length_b   1.000
_cell.length_c   1.000
_cell.angle_alpha   90.00
_cell.angle_beta   90.00
_cell.angle_gamma   90.00
#
_symmetry.space_group_name_H-M   'P 1'
#
loop_
_entity.id
_entity.type
_entity.pdbx_description
1 polymer ?
#
loop_
_entity_poly.entity_id
_entity_poly.type
_entity_poly.pdbx_seq_one_letter_code
_entity_poly.pdbx_strand_id
1 'polypeptide(L)'
;MALIQRDFVSAYTYNSLPTIQEAANVPRDYAADLGHLQRLLAKHNVSESVSIRLIHRHYDISNGEAMVFREIALPAHGTVEVMRATPIASAQLHGKNFFVSSTAQLQAYEYSTETTIELSEYGAFVAEFVETVVERKLQHKFGLKINHDSKIEVKADQKEFEFPEEQCTITIPITLPLPEATHEIDVDTDWGALDIEHNRKWGKDKSRSRPKPKSTRTSCCHASIPYPEDCGEECTKKDGIMFDGRIVQLVTPFHGLLNNLMEVW
;
A
#
# COMPACT_ATOMS: atom_id res chain seq x y z
N MET A 1 12.80 22.51 -14.31
CA MET A 1 13.15 21.09 -14.52
C MET A 1 11.92 20.27 -14.14
N ALA A 2 11.63 19.17 -14.86
CA ALA A 2 10.50 18.32 -14.49
C ALA A 2 10.79 17.65 -13.13
N LEU A 3 9.87 17.78 -12.18
CA LEU A 3 9.98 17.17 -10.85
C LEU A 3 9.48 15.73 -10.82
N ILE A 4 8.89 15.24 -11.91
CA ILE A 4 8.33 13.90 -12.03
C ILE A 4 9.09 13.17 -13.14
N GLN A 5 9.68 12.02 -12.79
CA GLN A 5 10.31 11.11 -13.74
C GLN A 5 9.25 10.28 -14.46
N ARG A 6 9.44 10.10 -15.77
CA ARG A 6 8.51 9.33 -16.63
C ARG A 6 8.98 7.92 -16.94
N ASP A 7 10.26 7.65 -16.73
CA ASP A 7 10.84 6.35 -16.97
C ASP A 7 10.50 5.37 -15.84
N PHE A 8 10.41 4.09 -16.18
CA PHE A 8 10.19 3.05 -15.20
C PHE A 8 11.36 2.96 -14.21
N VAL A 9 11.04 2.64 -12.95
CA VAL A 9 12.06 2.31 -11.95
C VAL A 9 12.84 1.07 -12.42
N SER A 10 14.15 1.04 -12.18
CA SER A 10 14.94 -0.16 -12.48
C SER A 10 14.67 -1.26 -11.45
N ALA A 11 14.82 -2.53 -11.85
CA ALA A 11 14.74 -3.66 -10.92
C ALA A 11 15.72 -3.51 -9.75
N TYR A 12 16.94 -3.02 -10.01
CA TYR A 12 17.92 -2.74 -8.95
C TYR A 12 17.40 -1.73 -7.93
N THR A 13 16.83 -0.62 -8.40
CA THR A 13 16.29 0.43 -7.51
C THR A 13 15.10 -0.09 -6.72
N TYR A 14 14.16 -0.77 -7.37
CA TYR A 14 12.97 -1.30 -6.71
C TYR A 14 13.31 -2.41 -5.70
N ASN A 15 14.18 -3.36 -6.04
CA ASN A 15 14.60 -4.44 -5.13
C ASN A 15 15.44 -3.92 -3.93
N SER A 16 15.95 -2.68 -4.00
CA SER A 16 16.62 -2.02 -2.88
C SER A 16 15.67 -1.37 -1.86
N LEU A 17 14.37 -1.30 -2.18
CA LEU A 17 13.36 -0.80 -1.25
C LEU A 17 13.23 -1.75 -0.05
N PRO A 18 12.91 -1.22 1.15
CA PRO A 18 12.72 -2.06 2.32
C PRO A 18 11.52 -2.98 2.11
N THR A 19 11.58 -4.18 2.65
CA THR A 19 10.38 -4.98 2.88
C THR A 19 9.50 -4.29 3.92
N ILE A 20 8.23 -4.62 3.93
CA ILE A 20 7.30 -4.20 4.98
C ILE A 20 7.76 -4.50 6.42
N GLN A 21 8.45 -5.63 6.64
CA GLN A 21 8.97 -6.01 7.96
C GLN A 21 10.07 -5.04 8.39
N GLU A 22 10.95 -4.67 7.46
CA GLU A 22 12.00 -3.67 7.68
C GLU A 22 11.41 -2.26 7.88
N ALA A 23 10.28 -1.97 7.23
CA ALA A 23 9.59 -0.67 7.29
C ALA A 23 8.60 -0.54 8.47
N ALA A 24 8.27 -1.62 9.19
CA ALA A 24 7.16 -1.68 10.14
C ALA A 24 7.18 -0.62 11.25
N ASN A 25 8.38 -0.22 11.71
CA ASN A 25 8.54 0.78 12.77
C ASN A 25 8.61 2.21 12.25
N VAL A 26 8.82 2.43 10.95
CA VAL A 26 9.01 3.75 10.34
C VAL A 26 7.86 4.72 10.67
N PRO A 27 6.57 4.34 10.58
CA PRO A 27 5.47 5.25 10.91
C PRO A 27 5.52 5.76 12.36
N ARG A 28 6.02 4.93 13.29
CA ARG A 28 6.16 5.27 14.70
C ARG A 28 7.38 6.15 14.93
N ASP A 29 8.52 5.75 14.38
CA ASP A 29 9.80 6.43 14.59
C ASP A 29 9.83 7.82 13.95
N TYR A 30 9.08 8.01 12.87
CA TYR A 30 8.99 9.26 12.10
C TYR A 30 7.61 9.91 12.15
N ALA A 31 6.84 9.67 13.22
CA ALA A 31 5.46 10.16 13.34
C ALA A 31 5.33 11.69 13.20
N ALA A 32 6.34 12.45 13.65
CA ALA A 32 6.35 13.91 13.52
C ALA A 32 6.51 14.37 12.06
N ASP A 33 7.36 13.69 11.30
CA ASP A 33 7.58 13.95 9.87
C ASP A 33 6.37 13.50 9.06
N LEU A 34 5.82 12.32 9.35
CA LEU A 34 4.56 11.85 8.74
C LEU A 34 3.44 12.88 8.95
N GLY A 35 3.25 13.37 10.18
CA GLY A 35 2.27 14.42 10.45
C GLY A 35 2.56 15.73 9.73
N HIS A 36 3.82 16.05 9.43
CA HIS A 36 4.18 17.20 8.61
C HIS A 36 3.81 16.99 7.15
N LEU A 37 4.11 15.82 6.57
CA LEU A 37 3.72 15.46 5.21
C LEU A 37 2.19 15.47 5.03
N GLN A 38 1.43 14.95 6.00
CA GLN A 38 -0.04 15.02 5.97
C GLN A 38 -0.58 16.45 6.01
N ARG A 39 0.11 17.38 6.70
CA ARG A 39 -0.25 18.80 6.68
C ARG A 39 0.09 19.46 5.35
N LEU A 40 1.10 18.98 4.60
CA LEU A 40 1.37 19.45 3.25
C LEU A 40 0.22 19.12 2.30
N LEU A 41 -0.34 17.90 2.37
CA LEU A 41 -1.54 17.52 1.61
C LEU A 41 -2.68 18.53 1.85
N ALA A 42 -2.97 18.82 3.12
CA ALA A 42 -4.01 19.78 3.50
C ALA A 42 -3.68 21.22 3.08
N LYS A 43 -2.43 21.67 3.25
CA LYS A 43 -1.96 23.02 2.90
C LYS A 43 -2.20 23.33 1.42
N HIS A 44 -1.96 22.35 0.55
CA HIS A 44 -2.10 22.49 -0.90
C HIS A 44 -3.48 22.09 -1.43
N ASN A 45 -4.42 21.72 -0.55
CA ASN A 45 -5.76 21.27 -0.93
C ASN A 45 -5.72 20.15 -2.00
N VAL A 46 -4.82 19.19 -1.79
CA VAL A 46 -4.67 18.04 -2.69
C VAL A 46 -5.91 17.13 -2.57
N SER A 47 -6.34 16.53 -3.68
CA SER A 47 -7.44 15.56 -3.70
C SER A 47 -7.26 14.45 -2.65
N GLU A 48 -8.39 13.95 -2.10
CA GLU A 48 -8.40 12.80 -1.19
C GLU A 48 -7.87 11.51 -1.83
N SER A 49 -7.78 11.47 -3.16
CA SER A 49 -7.14 10.37 -3.91
C SER A 49 -5.60 10.37 -3.82
N VAL A 50 -4.98 11.41 -3.24
CA VAL A 50 -3.55 11.42 -2.94
C VAL A 50 -3.33 11.24 -1.44
N SER A 51 -2.49 10.27 -1.08
CA SER A 51 -2.11 10.02 0.31
C SER A 51 -0.60 9.85 0.47
N ILE A 52 -0.12 9.97 1.70
CA ILE A 52 1.25 9.60 2.05
C ILE A 52 1.30 8.09 2.17
N ARG A 53 2.27 7.44 1.52
CA ARG A 53 2.48 5.99 1.60
C ARG A 53 3.79 5.62 2.28
N LEU A 54 3.76 4.59 3.10
CA LEU A 54 4.95 3.90 3.61
C LEU A 54 5.62 3.18 2.43
N ILE A 55 6.85 3.54 2.13
CA ILE A 55 7.60 2.90 1.06
C ILE A 55 8.00 1.50 1.54
N HIS A 56 7.56 0.49 0.81
CA HIS A 56 8.02 -0.88 0.95
C HIS A 56 7.84 -1.63 -0.37
N ARG A 57 8.54 -2.75 -0.50
CA ARG A 57 8.32 -3.76 -1.54
C ARG A 57 7.74 -5.02 -0.91
N HIS A 58 7.07 -5.81 -1.75
CA HIS A 58 6.55 -7.13 -1.36
C HIS A 58 7.44 -8.25 -1.90
N TYR A 59 7.71 -8.25 -3.20
CA TYR A 59 8.55 -9.23 -3.88
C TYR A 59 9.62 -8.54 -4.71
N ASP A 60 10.69 -9.26 -5.07
CA ASP A 60 11.67 -8.79 -6.06
C ASP A 60 11.08 -8.85 -7.48
N ILE A 61 11.55 -7.97 -8.35
CA ILE A 61 11.24 -7.99 -9.79
C ILE A 61 12.50 -8.26 -10.63
N SER A 62 12.28 -8.80 -11.83
CA SER A 62 13.33 -8.98 -12.84
C SER A 62 13.51 -7.72 -13.70
N ASN A 63 14.61 -7.67 -14.46
CA ASN A 63 14.83 -6.62 -15.43
C ASN A 63 13.73 -6.61 -16.51
N GLY A 64 13.15 -5.44 -16.77
CA GLY A 64 12.05 -5.28 -17.73
C GLY A 64 10.66 -5.54 -17.15
N GLU A 65 10.58 -5.86 -15.86
CA GLU A 65 9.32 -5.98 -15.12
C GLU A 65 9.06 -4.74 -14.26
N ALA A 66 7.80 -4.56 -13.88
CA ALA A 66 7.35 -3.61 -12.88
C ALA A 66 6.30 -4.27 -12.00
N MET A 67 6.16 -3.84 -10.75
CA MET A 67 5.02 -4.25 -9.92
C MET A 67 3.77 -3.50 -10.36
N VAL A 68 2.73 -4.26 -10.71
CA VAL A 68 1.51 -3.72 -11.31
C VAL A 68 0.29 -4.19 -10.53
N PHE A 69 -0.49 -3.23 -10.04
CA PHE A 69 -1.84 -3.39 -9.52
C PHE A 69 -2.83 -3.60 -10.66
N ARG A 70 -3.73 -4.56 -10.49
CA ARG A 70 -4.83 -4.85 -11.41
C ARG A 70 -6.10 -5.13 -10.63
N GLU A 71 -7.20 -4.60 -11.11
CA GLU A 71 -8.52 -4.96 -10.62
C GLU A 71 -8.97 -6.28 -11.27
N ILE A 72 -9.35 -7.25 -10.44
CA ILE A 72 -9.88 -8.54 -10.87
C ILE A 72 -11.31 -8.65 -10.36
N ALA A 73 -12.25 -8.77 -11.29
CA ALA A 73 -13.65 -9.05 -10.97
C ALA A 73 -13.81 -10.54 -10.63
N LEU A 74 -14.17 -10.83 -9.39
CA LEU A 74 -14.41 -12.19 -8.92
C LEU A 74 -15.92 -12.45 -8.82
N PRO A 75 -16.42 -13.53 -9.44
CA PRO A 75 -17.80 -13.94 -9.29
C PRO A 75 -18.16 -14.09 -7.80
N ALA A 76 -19.26 -13.46 -7.38
CA ALA A 76 -19.78 -13.42 -5.99
C ALA A 76 -18.96 -12.63 -4.93
N HIS A 77 -17.75 -12.17 -5.25
CA HIS A 77 -16.87 -11.47 -4.29
C HIS A 77 -16.59 -10.00 -4.64
N GLY A 78 -17.04 -9.56 -5.82
CA GLY A 78 -16.81 -8.20 -6.30
C GLY A 78 -15.41 -8.04 -6.90
N THR A 79 -14.93 -6.80 -6.95
CA THR A 79 -13.59 -6.50 -7.47
C THR A 79 -12.57 -6.55 -6.34
N VAL A 80 -11.47 -7.27 -6.56
CA VAL A 80 -10.29 -7.26 -5.71
C VAL A 80 -9.12 -6.65 -6.47
N GLU A 81 -8.18 -6.07 -5.75
CA GLU A 81 -6.95 -5.55 -6.36
C GLU A 81 -5.81 -6.53 -6.11
N VAL A 82 -5.09 -6.90 -7.18
CA VAL A 82 -3.95 -7.81 -7.12
C VAL A 82 -2.71 -7.10 -7.63
N MET A 83 -1.59 -7.21 -6.92
CA MET A 83 -0.31 -6.68 -7.37
C MET A 83 0.66 -7.81 -7.69
N ARG A 84 1.29 -7.77 -8.88
CA ARG A 84 2.30 -8.74 -9.30
C ARG A 84 3.33 -8.12 -10.24
N ALA A 85 4.52 -8.70 -10.29
CA ALA A 85 5.51 -8.42 -11.32
C ALA A 85 4.92 -8.67 -12.73
N THR A 86 5.02 -7.68 -13.60
CA THR A 86 4.48 -7.71 -14.96
C THR A 86 5.51 -7.15 -15.93
N PRO A 87 5.72 -7.75 -17.11
CA PRO A 87 6.57 -7.16 -18.14
C PRO A 87 6.05 -5.79 -18.58
N ILE A 88 6.93 -4.78 -18.55
CA ILE A 88 6.58 -3.38 -18.88
C ILE A 88 6.01 -3.26 -20.31
N ALA A 89 6.50 -4.08 -21.23
CA ALA A 89 6.07 -4.06 -22.63
C ALA A 89 4.61 -4.52 -22.84
N SER A 90 3.98 -5.11 -21.83
CA SER A 90 2.68 -5.76 -21.96
C SER A 90 1.48 -4.83 -21.77
N ALA A 91 1.66 -3.62 -21.23
CA ALA A 91 0.54 -2.75 -20.90
C ALA A 91 0.91 -1.26 -20.92
N GLN A 92 -0.10 -0.41 -21.11
CA GLN A 92 -0.01 1.00 -20.74
C GLN A 92 -0.12 1.08 -19.22
N LEU A 93 0.95 1.52 -18.56
CA LEU A 93 1.04 1.57 -17.11
C LEU A 93 1.03 3.01 -16.60
N HIS A 94 0.32 3.22 -15.49
CA HIS A 94 0.19 4.49 -14.80
C HIS A 94 0.86 4.38 -13.43
N GLY A 95 1.64 5.37 -13.02
CA GLY A 95 2.26 5.36 -11.69
C GLY A 95 1.21 5.44 -10.60
N LYS A 96 1.27 4.53 -9.63
CA LYS A 96 0.33 4.46 -8.50
C LYS A 96 1.02 4.84 -7.20
N ASN A 97 2.17 4.23 -6.90
CA ASN A 97 2.97 4.55 -5.74
C ASN A 97 4.30 5.17 -6.17
N PHE A 98 4.70 6.25 -5.49
CA PHE A 98 5.84 7.09 -5.87
C PHE A 98 6.78 7.32 -4.69
N PHE A 99 8.08 7.39 -4.95
CA PHE A 99 9.09 7.83 -3.99
C PHE A 99 9.89 9.01 -4.55
N VAL A 100 10.67 9.68 -3.70
CA VAL A 100 11.60 10.72 -4.14
C VAL A 100 12.97 10.09 -4.39
N SER A 101 13.41 10.12 -5.64
CA SER A 101 14.67 9.53 -6.07
C SER A 101 15.89 10.29 -5.55
N SER A 102 17.07 9.68 -5.73
CA SER A 102 18.35 10.28 -5.37
C SER A 102 18.66 11.58 -6.14
N THR A 103 17.99 11.80 -7.28
CA THR A 103 18.10 13.03 -8.07
C THR A 103 17.04 14.08 -7.68
N ALA A 104 16.39 13.92 -6.52
CA ALA A 104 15.34 14.81 -6.02
C ALA A 104 14.18 14.97 -7.03
N GLN A 105 13.73 13.86 -7.59
CA GLN A 105 12.55 13.80 -8.45
C GLN A 105 11.60 12.73 -7.96
N LEU A 106 10.31 12.97 -8.13
CA LEU A 106 9.27 11.99 -7.85
C LEU A 106 9.29 10.91 -8.94
N GLN A 107 9.42 9.64 -8.54
CA GLN A 107 9.45 8.50 -9.46
C GLN A 107 8.45 7.44 -9.00
N ALA A 108 7.64 6.94 -9.93
CA ALA A 108 6.77 5.80 -9.66
C ALA A 108 7.62 4.54 -9.43
N TYR A 109 7.24 3.71 -8.46
CA TYR A 109 7.86 2.40 -8.21
C TYR A 109 6.87 1.24 -8.30
N GLU A 110 5.58 1.51 -8.12
CA GLU A 110 4.51 0.55 -8.41
C GLU A 110 3.45 1.25 -9.27
N TYR A 111 2.82 0.46 -10.14
CA TYR A 111 2.02 0.96 -11.26
C TYR A 111 0.65 0.32 -11.27
N SER A 112 -0.30 0.87 -12.01
CA SER A 112 -1.60 0.28 -12.25
C SER A 112 -1.91 0.26 -13.75
N THR A 113 -2.76 -0.68 -14.16
CA THR A 113 -3.37 -0.68 -15.51
C THR A 113 -4.50 0.34 -15.62
N GLU A 114 -5.11 0.71 -14.50
CA GLU A 114 -6.17 1.70 -14.46
C GLU A 114 -5.59 3.11 -14.45
N THR A 115 -6.30 4.07 -15.05
CA THR A 115 -5.87 5.46 -15.07
C THR A 115 -5.87 6.05 -13.67
N THR A 116 -4.87 6.90 -13.41
CA THR A 116 -4.72 7.63 -12.15
C THR A 116 -4.90 9.13 -12.40
N ILE A 117 -5.08 9.92 -11.34
CA ILE A 117 -5.06 11.38 -11.49
C ILE A 117 -3.66 11.87 -11.90
N GLU A 118 -3.63 13.01 -12.58
CA GLU A 118 -2.41 13.59 -13.13
C GLU A 118 -1.71 14.51 -12.10
N LEU A 119 -0.56 14.08 -11.57
CA LEU A 119 0.17 14.85 -10.55
C LEU A 119 0.71 16.20 -11.04
N SER A 120 0.82 16.41 -12.35
CA SER A 120 1.30 17.68 -12.89
C SER A 120 0.38 18.86 -12.57
N GLU A 121 -0.89 18.60 -12.22
CA GLU A 121 -1.85 19.59 -11.71
C GLU A 121 -1.48 20.11 -10.31
N TYR A 122 -0.72 19.31 -9.54
CA TYR A 122 -0.30 19.62 -8.16
C TYR A 122 1.16 20.10 -8.07
N GLY A 123 1.67 20.80 -9.09
CA GLY A 123 3.09 21.15 -9.21
C GLY A 123 3.70 21.86 -7.99
N ALA A 124 2.97 22.77 -7.34
CA ALA A 124 3.44 23.45 -6.13
C ALA A 124 3.56 22.51 -4.93
N PHE A 125 2.61 21.60 -4.77
CA PHE A 125 2.66 20.54 -3.76
C PHE A 125 3.82 19.58 -4.01
N VAL A 126 3.99 19.11 -5.25
CA VAL A 126 5.06 18.18 -5.62
C VAL A 126 6.43 18.79 -5.33
N ALA A 127 6.62 20.09 -5.63
CA ALA A 127 7.87 20.79 -5.31
C ALA A 127 8.17 20.81 -3.81
N GLU A 128 7.20 21.26 -2.99
CA GLU A 128 7.39 21.35 -1.53
C GLU A 128 7.52 19.96 -0.89
N PHE A 129 6.79 18.96 -1.39
CA PHE A 129 6.91 17.57 -0.94
C PHE A 129 8.31 17.01 -1.21
N VAL A 130 8.82 17.15 -2.43
CA VAL A 130 10.15 16.68 -2.82
C VAL A 130 11.23 17.36 -1.98
N GLU A 131 11.17 18.68 -1.83
CA GLU A 131 12.10 19.45 -1.00
C GLU A 131 12.07 18.94 0.45
N THR A 132 10.88 18.83 1.04
CA THR A 132 10.69 18.36 2.41
C THR A 132 11.25 16.95 2.61
N VAL A 133 10.97 16.03 1.69
CA VAL A 133 11.46 14.64 1.76
C VAL A 133 12.99 14.59 1.69
N VAL A 134 13.60 15.43 0.84
CA VAL A 134 15.06 15.50 0.71
C VAL A 134 15.71 16.09 1.95
N GLU A 135 15.23 17.24 2.42
CA GLU A 135 15.78 17.94 3.59
C GLU A 135 15.70 17.10 4.87
N ARG A 136 14.59 16.36 5.03
CA ARG A 136 14.32 15.51 6.20
C ARG A 136 14.82 14.08 6.05
N LYS A 137 15.45 13.72 4.92
CA LYS A 137 16.01 12.38 4.64
C LYS A 137 14.98 11.24 4.69
N LEU A 138 13.82 11.48 4.07
CA LEU A 138 12.66 10.59 4.08
C LEU A 138 12.50 9.72 2.82
N GLN A 139 13.44 9.77 1.87
CA GLN A 139 13.35 9.15 0.53
C GLN A 139 13.03 7.65 0.52
N HIS A 140 13.44 6.91 1.55
CA HIS A 140 13.20 5.47 1.70
C HIS A 140 12.20 5.14 2.82
N LYS A 141 11.37 6.11 3.19
CA LYS A 141 10.41 6.00 4.30
C LYS A 141 9.01 6.32 3.83
N PHE A 142 8.83 7.51 3.29
CA PHE A 142 7.52 7.98 2.87
C PHE A 142 7.53 8.47 1.43
N GLY A 143 6.48 8.08 0.73
CA GLY A 143 6.20 8.41 -0.65
C GLY A 143 4.77 8.91 -0.81
N LEU A 144 4.28 8.88 -2.04
CA LEU A 144 2.89 9.20 -2.37
C LEU A 144 2.19 7.96 -2.93
N LYS A 145 0.92 7.79 -2.60
CA LYS A 145 0.00 6.89 -3.29
C LYS A 145 -1.07 7.71 -3.99
N ILE A 146 -1.40 7.30 -5.20
CA ILE A 146 -2.51 7.82 -5.99
C ILE A 146 -3.54 6.71 -6.17
N ASN A 147 -4.73 6.92 -5.61
CA ASN A 147 -5.86 6.05 -5.86
C ASN A 147 -6.53 6.38 -7.20
N HIS A 148 -7.23 5.39 -7.75
CA HIS A 148 -8.04 5.57 -8.95
C HIS A 148 -9.16 6.58 -8.70
N ASP A 149 -9.48 7.39 -9.71
CA ASP A 149 -10.63 8.29 -9.70
C ASP A 149 -11.94 7.50 -9.94
N SER A 150 -12.18 6.48 -9.12
CA SER A 150 -13.45 5.78 -9.14
C SER A 150 -14.39 6.52 -8.20
N LYS A 151 -15.49 7.06 -8.76
CA LYS A 151 -16.63 7.61 -8.01
C LYS A 151 -17.32 6.58 -7.09
N ILE A 152 -16.80 5.35 -7.06
CA ILE A 152 -17.29 4.18 -6.36
C ILE A 152 -16.13 3.59 -5.52
N GLU A 153 -15.31 4.42 -4.87
CA GLU A 153 -14.51 3.92 -3.77
C GLU A 153 -15.45 3.46 -2.66
N VAL A 154 -15.48 2.15 -2.41
CA VAL A 154 -15.99 1.61 -1.16
C VAL A 154 -15.12 2.24 -0.07
N LYS A 155 -15.70 3.16 0.71
CA LYS A 155 -15.08 3.78 1.90
C LYS A 155 -14.90 2.77 3.05
N ALA A 156 -14.38 1.60 2.74
CA ALA A 156 -14.04 0.57 3.71
C ALA A 156 -12.53 0.46 3.75
N ASP A 157 -11.98 0.38 4.95
CA ASP A 157 -10.56 0.10 5.13
C ASP A 157 -10.19 -1.17 4.36
N GLN A 158 -8.96 -1.19 3.84
CA GLN A 158 -8.46 -2.27 3.01
C GLN A 158 -7.29 -2.94 3.71
N LYS A 159 -7.18 -4.24 3.48
CA LYS A 159 -6.08 -5.04 3.97
C LYS A 159 -5.41 -5.75 2.81
N GLU A 160 -4.12 -5.53 2.68
CA GLU A 160 -3.25 -6.15 1.70
C GLU A 160 -2.58 -7.37 2.33
N PHE A 161 -2.58 -8.48 1.60
CA PHE A 161 -2.00 -9.76 2.00
C PHE A 161 -0.98 -10.22 0.98
N GLU A 162 0.16 -10.71 1.44
CA GLU A 162 1.11 -11.42 0.60
C GLU A 162 0.65 -12.85 0.31
N PHE A 163 0.79 -13.28 -0.95
CA PHE A 163 0.59 -14.65 -1.37
C PHE A 163 1.91 -15.22 -1.95
N PRO A 164 2.81 -15.73 -1.08
CA PRO A 164 4.18 -16.10 -1.47
C PRO A 164 4.27 -17.15 -2.57
N GLU A 165 3.36 -18.12 -2.58
CA GLU A 165 3.28 -19.20 -3.58
C GLU A 165 3.20 -18.64 -5.00
N GLU A 166 2.59 -17.46 -5.13
CA GLU A 166 2.19 -16.85 -6.41
C GLU A 166 2.84 -15.48 -6.63
N GLN A 167 3.75 -15.11 -5.73
CA GLN A 167 4.53 -13.87 -5.71
C GLN A 167 3.68 -12.64 -6.05
N CYS A 168 2.52 -12.56 -5.41
CA CYS A 168 1.58 -11.45 -5.59
C CYS A 168 1.01 -10.99 -4.25
N THR A 169 0.45 -9.79 -4.23
CA THR A 169 -0.38 -9.33 -3.12
C THR A 169 -1.84 -9.27 -3.53
N ILE A 170 -2.73 -9.42 -2.55
CA ILE A 170 -4.17 -9.28 -2.74
C ILE A 170 -4.68 -8.26 -1.74
N THR A 171 -5.31 -7.21 -2.23
CA THR A 171 -5.95 -6.17 -1.43
C THR A 171 -7.46 -6.40 -1.40
N ILE A 172 -7.99 -6.55 -0.20
CA ILE A 172 -9.38 -6.93 0.06
C ILE A 172 -10.00 -5.93 1.06
N PRO A 173 -11.27 -5.51 0.87
CA PRO A 173 -11.99 -4.75 1.89
C PRO A 173 -12.11 -5.53 3.21
N ILE A 174 -11.88 -4.88 4.36
CA ILE A 174 -11.98 -5.53 5.68
C ILE A 174 -13.41 -5.96 6.06
N THR A 175 -14.40 -5.65 5.23
CA THR A 175 -15.78 -6.09 5.40
C THR A 175 -15.97 -7.57 5.08
N LEU A 176 -14.99 -8.22 4.44
CA LEU A 176 -15.01 -9.65 4.18
C LEU A 176 -14.49 -10.44 5.39
N PRO A 177 -15.13 -11.56 5.78
CA PRO A 177 -14.68 -12.36 6.90
C PRO A 177 -13.33 -13.00 6.59
N LEU A 178 -12.29 -12.57 7.29
CA LEU A 178 -10.94 -13.10 7.19
C LEU A 178 -10.77 -14.33 8.09
N PRO A 179 -10.00 -15.35 7.68
CA PRO A 179 -9.64 -16.46 8.55
C PRO A 179 -8.81 -15.98 9.75
N GLU A 180 -8.97 -16.63 10.89
CA GLU A 180 -8.24 -16.33 12.12
C GLU A 180 -6.74 -16.56 11.90
N ALA A 181 -5.90 -15.56 12.19
CA ALA A 181 -4.47 -15.69 12.01
C ALA A 181 -3.78 -16.17 13.28
N THR A 182 -2.68 -16.89 13.06
CA THR A 182 -1.83 -17.39 14.14
C THR A 182 -0.81 -16.33 14.60
N HIS A 183 -0.31 -15.50 13.69
CA HIS A 183 0.61 -14.38 13.95
C HIS A 183 0.37 -13.28 12.90
N GLU A 184 0.00 -12.06 13.31
CA GLU A 184 -0.18 -10.93 12.38
C GLU A 184 0.76 -9.77 12.73
N ILE A 185 1.56 -9.36 11.76
CA ILE A 185 2.09 -8.00 11.71
C ILE A 185 1.10 -7.20 10.86
N ASP A 186 0.44 -6.23 11.48
CA ASP A 186 -0.49 -5.31 10.81
C ASP A 186 0.12 -3.90 10.86
N VAL A 187 0.50 -3.38 9.69
CA VAL A 187 1.18 -2.10 9.55
C VAL A 187 0.34 -1.19 8.67
N ASP A 188 0.02 -0.02 9.18
CA ASP A 188 -0.56 1.06 8.37
C ASP A 188 0.42 1.47 7.30
N THR A 189 -0.07 1.51 6.07
CA THR A 189 0.78 1.88 4.93
C THR A 189 0.35 3.18 4.28
N ASP A 190 -0.87 3.68 4.52
CA ASP A 190 -1.38 4.90 3.88
C ASP A 190 -2.01 5.90 4.85
N TRP A 191 -1.75 7.19 4.64
CA TRP A 191 -2.31 8.29 5.44
C TRP A 191 -2.73 9.50 4.59
N GLY A 192 -4.02 9.85 4.65
CA GLY A 192 -4.55 11.06 4.04
C GLY A 192 -4.21 12.36 4.79
N ALA A 193 -4.75 13.47 4.29
CA ALA A 193 -4.56 14.81 4.87
C ALA A 193 -5.07 14.91 6.32
N LEU A 194 -4.35 15.67 7.16
CA LEU A 194 -4.81 16.03 8.51
C LEU A 194 -5.70 17.27 8.45
N ASP A 195 -6.89 17.21 9.06
CA ASP A 195 -7.82 18.34 9.12
C ASP A 195 -7.18 19.51 9.90
N ILE A 196 -6.86 20.61 9.20
CA ILE A 196 -6.26 21.81 9.79
C ILE A 196 -7.32 22.64 10.56
N GLU A 197 -8.62 22.42 10.32
CA GLU A 197 -9.71 23.27 10.82
C GLU A 197 -9.91 23.22 12.35
N HIS A 198 -9.40 22.22 13.06
CA HIS A 198 -9.66 22.09 14.50
C HIS A 198 -8.79 22.96 15.41
N ASN A 199 -7.78 23.67 14.88
CA ASN A 199 -6.88 24.50 15.70
C ASN A 199 -7.42 25.91 16.04
N ARG A 200 -8.62 26.30 15.58
CA ARG A 200 -9.23 27.60 15.94
C ARG A 200 -10.14 27.59 17.17
N LYS A 201 -10.41 26.43 17.77
CA LYS A 201 -11.22 26.35 19.01
C LYS A 201 -10.57 25.41 20.03
N TRP A 202 -9.36 25.73 20.48
CA TRP A 202 -8.83 25.14 21.72
C TRP A 202 -9.41 25.86 22.95
N GLY A 203 -10.74 25.85 23.04
CA GLY A 203 -11.47 26.14 24.26
C GLY A 203 -11.79 24.80 24.93
N LYS A 204 -11.03 24.48 25.99
CA LYS A 204 -11.31 23.48 27.04
C LYS A 204 -12.40 22.45 26.71
N ASP A 205 -12.03 21.32 26.11
CA ASP A 205 -12.75 20.09 26.44
C ASP A 205 -11.84 18.87 26.41
N LYS A 206 -11.79 18.17 27.56
CA LYS A 206 -10.98 16.98 27.77
C LYS A 206 -11.83 15.77 27.40
N SER A 207 -11.96 15.48 26.10
CA SER A 207 -12.24 14.12 25.66
C SER A 207 -11.37 13.81 24.44
N ARG A 208 -10.46 12.85 24.61
CA ARG A 208 -9.49 12.45 23.57
C ARG A 208 -10.22 11.55 22.57
N SER A 209 -10.71 12.13 21.48
CA SER A 209 -10.85 11.40 20.22
C SER A 209 -9.72 11.84 19.31
N ARG A 210 -8.84 10.92 18.90
CA ARG A 210 -7.84 11.18 17.84
C ARG A 210 -8.60 11.69 16.60
N PRO A 211 -8.12 12.75 15.92
CA PRO A 211 -8.72 13.18 14.66
C PRO A 211 -8.66 11.99 13.69
N LYS A 212 -9.82 11.59 13.15
CA LYS A 212 -9.90 10.55 12.13
C LYS A 212 -9.45 11.16 10.80
N PRO A 213 -8.48 10.58 10.09
CA PRO A 213 -8.16 11.01 8.73
C PRO A 213 -9.40 10.85 7.83
N LYS A 214 -9.53 11.73 6.84
CA LYS A 214 -10.66 11.74 5.88
C LYS A 214 -10.58 10.64 4.82
N SER A 215 -9.43 9.96 4.66
CA SER A 215 -9.24 8.91 3.66
C SER A 215 -9.36 7.50 4.24
N THR A 216 -9.68 6.57 3.34
CA THR A 216 -9.57 5.12 3.54
C THR A 216 -8.16 4.75 4.01
N ARG A 217 -8.05 3.85 4.99
CA ARG A 217 -6.78 3.35 5.51
C ARG A 217 -6.45 2.01 4.87
N THR A 218 -5.25 1.89 4.31
CA THR A 218 -4.70 0.59 3.88
C THR A 218 -3.69 0.13 4.91
N SER A 219 -3.81 -1.14 5.27
CA SER A 219 -2.85 -1.86 6.10
C SER A 219 -2.26 -3.02 5.31
N CYS A 220 -0.98 -3.29 5.50
CA CYS A 220 -0.33 -4.46 4.91
C CYS A 220 -0.07 -5.51 6.00
N CYS A 221 -0.41 -6.75 5.69
CA CYS A 221 -0.29 -7.87 6.60
C CYS A 221 0.72 -8.91 6.15
N HIS A 222 1.51 -9.37 7.12
CA HIS A 222 2.50 -10.43 6.95
C HIS A 222 2.45 -11.39 8.12
N ALA A 223 2.45 -12.67 7.80
CA ALA A 223 2.85 -13.71 8.72
C ALA A 223 4.34 -13.60 9.02
N SER A 224 4.65 -13.55 10.32
CA SER A 224 6.00 -13.85 10.77
C SER A 224 6.24 -15.34 10.55
N ILE A 225 7.16 -15.73 9.67
CA ILE A 225 7.63 -17.12 9.68
C ILE A 225 8.32 -17.31 11.03
N PRO A 226 7.83 -18.19 11.93
CA PRO A 226 8.58 -18.49 13.13
C PRO A 226 9.91 -19.12 12.69
N TYR A 227 11.01 -18.75 13.36
CA TYR A 227 12.18 -19.63 13.39
C TYR A 227 11.71 -21.07 13.64
N PRO A 228 12.30 -22.09 12.99
CA PRO A 228 11.86 -23.47 13.13
C PRO A 228 12.26 -24.00 14.51
N GLU A 229 11.58 -23.54 15.55
CA GLU A 229 11.49 -24.24 16.82
C GLU A 229 10.28 -25.17 16.73
N ASP A 230 10.57 -26.41 16.35
CA ASP A 230 9.92 -27.61 16.89
C ASP A 230 8.37 -27.53 17.02
N CYS A 231 7.68 -27.27 15.91
CA CYS A 231 6.31 -27.73 15.79
C CYS A 231 6.35 -29.25 15.66
N GLY A 232 6.37 -29.92 16.81
CA GLY A 232 6.22 -31.36 16.94
C GLY A 232 5.05 -31.88 16.12
N GLU A 233 5.20 -33.13 15.69
CA GLU A 233 4.31 -33.93 14.85
C GLU A 233 2.83 -33.88 15.28
N GLU A 234 2.11 -32.78 15.02
CA GLU A 234 0.65 -32.71 15.21
C GLU A 234 -0.07 -31.72 14.28
N CYS A 235 0.59 -31.25 13.21
CA CYS A 235 -0.10 -30.66 12.05
C CYS A 235 -0.61 -31.78 11.13
N THR A 236 -1.45 -32.67 11.66
CA THR A 236 -2.23 -33.59 10.84
C THR A 236 -3.16 -32.77 9.95
N LYS A 237 -2.87 -32.76 8.64
CA LYS A 237 -3.76 -32.49 7.49
C LYS A 237 -5.17 -32.08 7.91
N LYS A 238 -5.40 -30.80 8.15
CA LYS A 238 -6.74 -30.21 8.05
C LYS A 238 -6.84 -29.65 6.65
N ASP A 239 -7.86 -30.08 5.91
CA ASP A 239 -8.11 -29.73 4.52
C ASP A 239 -8.19 -28.20 4.34
N GLY A 240 -7.08 -27.57 3.97
CA GLY A 240 -6.99 -26.11 3.83
C GLY A 240 -5.69 -25.67 3.17
N ILE A 241 -5.70 -24.45 2.64
CA ILE A 241 -4.58 -23.80 1.95
C ILE A 241 -3.92 -22.81 2.94
N MET A 242 -2.60 -22.77 3.00
CA MET A 242 -1.89 -21.74 3.75
C MET A 242 -1.92 -20.43 2.95
N PHE A 243 -2.35 -19.34 3.60
CA PHE A 243 -2.39 -18.01 3.01
C PHE A 243 -1.96 -17.00 4.07
N ASP A 244 -0.83 -16.33 3.87
CA ASP A 244 -0.28 -15.36 4.82
C ASP A 244 -0.30 -15.86 6.29
N GLY A 245 0.20 -17.08 6.52
CA GLY A 245 0.22 -17.72 7.86
C GLY A 245 -1.15 -18.09 8.44
N ARG A 246 -2.23 -17.95 7.65
CA ARG A 246 -3.60 -18.37 7.98
C ARG A 246 -3.90 -19.70 7.28
N ILE A 247 -4.58 -20.60 7.98
CA ILE A 247 -5.15 -21.79 7.37
C ILE A 247 -6.51 -21.40 6.79
N VAL A 248 -6.60 -21.32 5.47
CA VAL A 248 -7.84 -21.11 4.75
C VAL A 248 -8.53 -22.45 4.59
N GLN A 249 -9.60 -22.68 5.33
CA GLN A 249 -10.39 -23.91 5.21
C GLN A 249 -11.05 -24.00 3.83
N LEU A 250 -11.05 -25.19 3.24
CA LEU A 250 -11.77 -25.46 2.00
C LEU A 250 -13.26 -25.07 2.17
N VAL A 251 -13.91 -24.63 1.08
CA VAL A 251 -15.34 -24.28 1.03
C VAL A 251 -15.72 -22.96 1.74
N THR A 252 -14.75 -22.23 2.33
CA THR A 252 -15.00 -20.87 2.82
C THR A 252 -15.17 -19.86 1.68
N PRO A 253 -15.90 -18.74 1.88
CA PRO A 253 -15.94 -17.66 0.90
C PRO A 253 -14.54 -17.14 0.51
N PHE A 254 -13.60 -17.12 1.46
CA PHE A 254 -12.21 -16.73 1.21
C PHE A 254 -11.46 -17.76 0.36
N HIS A 255 -11.70 -19.06 0.59
CA HIS A 255 -11.19 -20.12 -0.28
C HIS A 255 -11.73 -20.00 -1.71
N GLY A 256 -13.03 -19.68 -1.87
CA GLY A 256 -13.62 -19.40 -3.19
C GLY A 256 -12.97 -18.22 -3.90
N LEU A 257 -12.66 -17.14 -3.16
CA LEU A 257 -11.92 -15.98 -3.65
C LEU A 257 -10.52 -16.39 -4.14
N LEU A 258 -9.76 -17.15 -3.35
CA LEU A 258 -8.43 -17.61 -3.74
C LEU A 258 -8.50 -18.52 -4.97
N ASN A 259 -9.39 -19.51 -5.00
CA ASN A 259 -9.54 -20.38 -6.16
C ASN A 259 -9.92 -19.62 -7.44
N ASN A 260 -10.85 -18.68 -7.36
CA ASN A 260 -11.21 -17.87 -8.53
C ASN A 260 -10.05 -16.99 -9.00
N LEU A 261 -9.21 -16.49 -8.08
CA LEU A 261 -7.98 -15.79 -8.46
C LEU A 261 -7.00 -16.71 -9.20
N MET A 262 -6.84 -17.94 -8.74
CA MET A 262 -6.00 -18.95 -9.42
C MET A 262 -6.49 -19.26 -10.84
N GLU A 263 -7.81 -19.20 -11.09
CA GLU A 263 -8.42 -19.50 -12.39
C GLU A 263 -8.38 -18.35 -13.40
N VAL A 264 -8.26 -17.09 -12.93
CA VAL A 264 -8.24 -15.88 -13.77
C VAL A 264 -6.80 -15.49 -14.17
N TRP A 265 -5.79 -16.18 -13.64
CA TRP A 265 -4.39 -15.97 -13.98
C TRP A 265 -3.98 -16.43 -15.38
#